data_AF-A0A423GM31-F1
#
_entry.id   AF-A0A423GM31-F1
#
_cell.length_a   1.000
_cell.length_b   1.000
_cell.length_c   1.000
_cell.angle_alpha   90.00
_cell.angle_beta   90.00
_cell.angle_gamma   90.00
#
_symmetry.space_group_name_H-M   'P 1'
#
loop_
_entity.id
_entity.type
_entity.pdbx_description
1 polymer ?
#
loop_
_entity_poly.entity_id
_entity_poly.type
_entity_poly.pdbx_seq_one_letter_code
_entity_poly.pdbx_strand_id
1 'polypeptide(L)'
;MTTATQVQLAPVIVNPAEGATVKNKVTVSGTAEPGAVVTIAKAGDHNHLFLKLITSQNGHWSGTFGEDLPKGAHEIQAHQTLNGVVSPLSPVRAFKVE
;
A
#
# COMPACT_ATOMS: atom_id res chain seq x y z
N MET A 1 10.28 28.03 15.01
CA MET A 1 9.81 26.69 14.59
C MET A 1 9.35 26.83 13.16
N THR A 2 10.24 26.64 12.19
CA THR A 2 9.90 26.68 10.77
C THR A 2 9.26 25.34 10.42
N THR A 3 7.94 25.29 10.29
CA THR A 3 7.26 24.13 9.71
C THR A 3 7.60 24.12 8.22
N ALA A 4 8.64 23.39 7.83
CA ALA A 4 8.85 23.08 6.42
C ALA A 4 7.66 22.24 5.95
N THR A 5 7.02 22.62 4.85
CA THR A 5 6.04 21.78 4.16
C THR A 5 6.77 20.55 3.64
N GLN A 6 6.80 19.47 4.43
CA GLN A 6 7.37 18.20 4.01
C GLN A 6 6.54 17.65 2.85
N VAL A 7 7.12 17.61 1.65
CA VAL A 7 6.50 16.95 0.50
C VAL A 7 6.71 15.45 0.67
N GLN A 8 5.62 14.72 0.91
CA GLN A 8 5.66 13.29 1.11
C GLN A 8 5.47 12.53 -0.21
N LEU A 9 6.39 11.61 -0.52
CA LEU A 9 6.29 10.81 -1.75
C LEU A 9 5.17 9.77 -1.62
N ALA A 10 4.55 9.39 -2.73
CA ALA A 10 3.64 8.24 -2.71
C ALA A 10 4.43 6.95 -2.42
N PRO A 11 3.85 6.00 -1.67
CA PRO A 11 4.46 4.68 -1.52
C PRO A 11 4.44 3.93 -2.86
N VAL A 12 5.35 2.99 -3.04
CA VAL A 12 5.41 2.12 -4.22
C VAL A 12 5.05 0.71 -3.82
N ILE A 13 4.06 0.12 -4.50
CA ILE A 13 3.73 -1.30 -4.35
C ILE A 13 4.60 -2.09 -5.32
N VAL A 14 5.35 -3.09 -4.84
CA VAL A 14 6.25 -3.92 -5.65
C VAL A 14 5.67 -5.31 -5.86
N ASN A 15 5.12 -5.93 -4.82
CA ASN A 15 4.39 -7.19 -4.91
C ASN A 15 2.93 -7.00 -4.49
N PRO A 16 1.96 -7.69 -5.12
CA PRO A 16 2.12 -8.48 -6.34
C PRO A 16 2.67 -7.63 -7.50
N ALA A 17 3.33 -8.27 -8.46
CA ALA A 17 3.72 -7.57 -9.68
C ALA A 17 2.47 -7.14 -10.45
N GLU A 18 2.58 -6.11 -11.30
CA GLU A 18 1.46 -5.66 -12.12
C GLU A 18 0.91 -6.81 -12.98
N GLY A 19 -0.40 -7.05 -12.92
CA GLY A 19 -1.08 -8.10 -13.66
C GLY A 19 -0.80 -9.52 -13.17
N ALA A 20 -0.13 -9.69 -12.01
CA ALA A 20 0.19 -11.02 -11.50
C ALA A 20 -1.07 -11.80 -11.09
N THR A 21 -1.01 -13.13 -11.27
CA THR A 21 -1.99 -14.06 -10.69
C THR A 21 -1.42 -14.62 -9.39
N VAL A 22 -2.19 -14.52 -8.31
CA VAL A 22 -1.82 -14.94 -6.97
C VAL A 22 -2.91 -15.82 -6.35
N LYS A 23 -2.56 -16.55 -5.30
CA LYS A 23 -3.54 -17.24 -4.46
C LYS A 23 -4.04 -16.33 -3.34
N ASN A 24 -5.09 -16.76 -2.66
CA ASN A 24 -5.51 -16.17 -1.39
C ASN A 24 -4.38 -16.13 -0.35
N LYS A 25 -4.56 -15.33 0.71
CA LYS A 25 -3.46 -14.84 1.56
C LYS A 25 -2.45 -14.01 0.74
N VAL A 26 -2.99 -13.04 0.01
CA VAL A 26 -2.21 -12.13 -0.83
C VAL A 26 -1.21 -11.37 0.04
N THR A 27 0.07 -11.55 -0.27
CA THR A 27 1.14 -10.79 0.35
C THR A 27 1.49 -9.61 -0.55
N VAL A 28 1.45 -8.42 0.04
CA VAL A 28 1.74 -7.16 -0.61
C VAL A 28 3.00 -6.58 0.02
N SER A 29 3.93 -6.12 -0.81
CA SER A 29 5.17 -5.50 -0.35
C SER A 29 5.54 -4.32 -1.20
N GLY A 30 6.43 -3.48 -0.70
CA GLY A 30 6.86 -2.29 -1.42
C GLY A 30 7.82 -1.40 -0.64
N THR A 31 7.86 -0.13 -1.05
CA THR A 31 8.68 0.90 -0.42
C THR A 31 7.86 2.11 -0.02
N ALA A 32 8.30 2.78 1.03
CA ALA A 32 7.73 4.02 1.55
C ALA A 32 8.77 4.73 2.43
N GLU A 33 8.43 5.88 3.01
CA GLU A 33 9.34 6.58 3.93
C GLU A 33 9.53 5.77 5.22
N PRO A 34 10.77 5.61 5.71
CA PRO A 34 11.05 4.94 6.98
C PRO A 34 10.19 5.46 8.14
N GLY A 35 9.55 4.56 8.88
CA GLY A 35 8.68 4.89 10.00
C GLY A 35 7.29 5.44 9.62
N ALA A 36 7.01 5.65 8.32
CA ALA A 36 5.68 6.05 7.88
C ALA A 36 4.69 4.88 7.95
N VAL A 37 3.43 5.20 8.19
CA VAL A 37 2.33 4.24 8.18
C VAL A 37 1.79 4.13 6.75
N VAL A 38 1.95 2.97 6.13
CA VAL A 38 1.38 2.65 4.81
C VAL A 38 -0.02 2.08 5.01
N THR A 39 -0.97 2.62 4.25
CA THR A 39 -2.37 2.22 4.22
C THR A 39 -2.69 1.75 2.81
N ILE A 40 -3.14 0.49 2.67
CA ILE A 40 -3.47 -0.15 1.39
C ILE A 40 -4.98 -0.39 1.34
N ALA A 41 -5.63 0.14 0.31
CA ALA A 41 -7.06 0.05 0.12
C ALA A 41 -7.41 -0.33 -1.33
N LYS A 42 -8.67 -0.63 -1.57
CA LYS A 42 -9.19 -0.83 -2.92
C LYS A 42 -9.02 0.44 -3.75
N ALA A 43 -8.55 0.29 -4.99
CA ALA A 43 -8.44 1.42 -5.91
C ALA A 43 -9.81 2.07 -6.11
N GLY A 44 -9.86 3.40 -5.98
CA GLY A 44 -11.10 4.18 -6.08
C GLY A 44 -12.08 4.07 -4.90
N ASP A 45 -11.85 3.18 -3.93
CA ASP A 45 -12.66 3.05 -2.71
C ASP A 45 -11.76 2.91 -1.46
N HIS A 46 -11.29 4.05 -0.96
CA HIS A 46 -10.38 4.13 0.18
C HIS A 46 -11.02 3.78 1.53
N ASN A 47 -12.34 3.56 1.57
CA ASN A 47 -13.01 3.04 2.77
C ASN A 47 -12.81 1.52 2.92
N HIS A 48 -12.51 0.83 1.82
CA HIS A 48 -12.21 -0.59 1.82
C HIS A 48 -10.72 -0.82 2.11
N LEU A 49 -10.39 -0.83 3.40
CA LEU A 49 -9.02 -1.03 3.89
C LEU A 49 -8.64 -2.51 3.90
N PHE A 50 -7.56 -2.87 3.21
CA PHE A 50 -7.01 -4.23 3.26
C PHE A 50 -5.89 -4.37 4.28
N LEU A 51 -5.04 -3.35 4.41
CA LEU A 51 -3.84 -3.45 5.23
C LEU A 51 -3.37 -2.07 5.72
N LYS A 52 -2.86 -2.03 6.95
CA LYS A 52 -2.18 -0.87 7.52
C LYS A 52 -0.96 -1.32 8.31
N LEU A 53 0.22 -0.80 7.98
CA LEU A 53 1.48 -1.21 8.61
C LEU A 53 2.51 -0.08 8.66
N ILE A 54 3.50 -0.23 9.53
CA ILE A 54 4.63 0.71 9.65
C ILE A 54 5.75 0.24 8.72
N THR A 55 6.34 1.17 7.98
CA THR A 55 7.50 0.95 7.13
C THR A 55 8.76 0.81 7.98
N SER A 56 9.57 -0.22 7.73
CA SER A 56 10.81 -0.41 8.47
C SER A 56 11.84 0.68 8.17
N GLN A 57 12.88 0.77 9.02
CA GLN A 57 13.89 1.84 8.92
C GLN A 57 14.70 1.82 7.61
N ASN A 58 14.71 0.70 6.88
CA ASN A 58 15.30 0.57 5.56
C ASN A 58 14.35 1.00 4.41
N GLY A 59 13.17 1.53 4.71
CA GLY A 59 12.20 2.00 3.70
C GLY A 59 11.36 0.90 3.05
N HIS A 60 11.46 -0.34 3.53
CA HIS A 60 10.69 -1.47 3.02
C HIS A 60 9.47 -1.78 3.90
N TRP A 61 8.45 -2.36 3.30
CA TRP A 61 7.28 -2.86 4.01
C TRP A 61 6.76 -4.11 3.33
N SER A 62 6.13 -4.98 4.12
CA SER A 62 5.49 -6.21 3.64
C SER A 62 4.40 -6.62 4.62
N GLY A 63 3.27 -7.08 4.10
CA GLY A 63 2.24 -7.71 4.91
C GLY A 63 1.25 -8.49 4.06
N THR A 64 0.43 -9.27 4.74
CA THR A 64 -0.53 -10.16 4.11
C THR A 64 -1.94 -9.70 4.46
N PHE A 65 -2.84 -9.71 3.48
CA PHE A 65 -4.25 -9.37 3.73
C PHE A 65 -4.84 -10.32 4.79
N GLY A 66 -5.58 -9.74 5.74
CA GLY A 66 -6.20 -10.48 6.84
C GLY A 66 -7.36 -11.37 6.38
N GLU A 67 -7.98 -11.00 5.27
CA GLU A 67 -9.10 -11.70 4.66
C GLU A 67 -8.74 -12.30 3.30
N ASP A 68 -9.54 -13.29 2.91
CA ASP A 68 -9.46 -13.89 1.59
C ASP A 68 -10.27 -13.04 0.61
N LEU A 69 -9.68 -12.77 -0.55
CA LEU A 69 -10.33 -12.04 -1.61
C LEU A 69 -11.15 -12.98 -2.51
N PRO A 70 -12.29 -12.52 -3.03
CA PRO A 70 -13.01 -13.24 -4.08
C PRO A 70 -12.11 -13.56 -5.26
N LYS A 71 -12.33 -14.70 -5.94
CA LYS A 71 -11.60 -14.99 -7.18
C LYS A 71 -11.92 -13.94 -8.24
N GLY A 72 -10.91 -13.53 -9.00
CA GLY A 72 -11.06 -12.52 -10.04
C GLY A 72 -10.04 -11.39 -9.96
N ALA A 73 -10.27 -10.33 -10.74
CA ALA A 73 -9.41 -9.16 -10.80
C ALA A 73 -9.61 -8.26 -9.57
N HIS A 74 -8.50 -7.73 -9.06
CA HIS A 74 -8.44 -6.79 -7.95
C HIS A 74 -7.48 -5.66 -8.29
N GLU A 75 -7.83 -4.47 -7.78
CA GLU A 75 -7.04 -3.26 -7.93
C GLU A 75 -6.87 -2.62 -6.57
N ILE A 76 -5.63 -2.28 -6.21
CA ILE A 76 -5.28 -1.65 -4.95
C ILE A 76 -4.47 -0.37 -5.17
N GLN A 77 -4.55 0.52 -4.19
CA GLN A 77 -3.69 1.70 -4.08
C GLN A 77 -3.21 1.85 -2.64
N ALA A 78 -2.11 2.56 -2.47
CA ALA A 78 -1.57 2.87 -1.16
C ALA A 78 -1.30 4.36 -1.00
N HIS A 79 -1.42 4.86 0.23
CA HIS A 79 -0.81 6.12 0.65
C HIS A 79 -0.03 5.88 1.94
N GLN A 80 0.85 6.81 2.28
CA GLN A 80 1.55 6.79 3.55
C GLN A 80 1.24 8.03 4.38
N THR A 81 1.39 7.90 5.69
CA THR A 81 1.27 8.99 6.65
C THR A 81 2.51 9.05 7.52
N LEU A 82 3.16 10.21 7.58
CA LEU A 82 4.29 10.46 8.49
C LEU A 82 4.11 11.83 9.16
N ASN A 83 4.26 11.88 10.47
CA ASN A 83 4.10 13.12 11.26
C ASN A 83 2.77 13.86 11.00
N GLY A 84 1.69 13.11 10.69
CA GLY A 84 0.37 13.67 10.39
C GLY A 84 0.20 14.21 8.96
N VAL A 85 1.25 14.21 8.14
CA VAL A 85 1.17 14.52 6.70
C VAL A 85 0.79 13.24 5.97
N VAL A 86 -0.08 13.35 4.96
CA VAL A 86 -0.51 12.25 4.09
C VAL A 86 0.08 12.45 2.70
N SER A 87 0.62 11.40 2.10
CA SER A 87 1.15 11.43 0.74
C SER A 87 0.05 11.41 -0.33
N PRO A 88 0.37 11.73 -1.60
CA PRO A 88 -0.44 11.28 -2.72
C PRO A 88 -0.61 9.75 -2.74
N LEU A 89 -1.60 9.28 -3.50
CA LEU A 89 -1.81 7.86 -3.76
C LEU A 89 -0.72 7.30 -4.67
N SER A 90 -0.38 6.03 -4.47
CA SER A 90 0.37 5.25 -5.43
C SER A 90 -0.39 5.13 -6.76
N PRO A 91 0.29 4.78 -7.86
CA PRO A 91 -0.36 4.20 -9.02
C PRO A 91 -1.23 3.00 -8.61
N VAL A 92 -2.29 2.75 -9.37
CA VAL A 92 -3.09 1.53 -9.22
C VAL A 92 -2.19 0.32 -9.47
N ARG A 93 -2.31 -0.69 -8.60
CA ARG A 93 -1.70 -2.00 -8.77
C ARG A 93 -2.81 -3.02 -9.05
N ALA A 94 -2.82 -3.60 -10.24
CA ALA A 94 -3.76 -4.63 -10.61
C ALA A 94 -3.16 -6.04 -10.45
N PHE A 95 -3.98 -7.00 -9.99
CA PHE A 95 -3.63 -8.42 -9.90
C PHE A 95 -4.89 -9.29 -9.94
N LYS A 96 -4.72 -10.61 -10.06
CA LYS A 96 -5.83 -11.58 -10.08
C LYS A 96 -5.68 -12.61 -8.97
N VAL A 97 -6.77 -12.96 -8.31
CA VAL A 97 -6.84 -14.05 -7.31
C VAL A 97 -7.47 -15.29 -7.92
N GLU A 98 -6.85 -16.46 -7.74
CA GLU A 98 -7.32 -17.79 -8.19
C GLU A 98 -7.51 -18.82 -7.08
#